data_AF-A0A1G0L1Q2-F1
#
_entry.id   AF-A0A1G0L1Q2-F1
#
_cell.length_a   1.000
_cell.length_b   1.000
_cell.length_c   1.000
_cell.angle_alpha   90.00
_cell.angle_beta   90.00
_cell.angle_gamma   90.00
#
_symmetry.space_group_name_H-M   'P 1'
#
loop_
_entity.id
_entity.type
_entity.pdbx_description
1 polymer ?
#
loop_
_entity_poly.entity_id
_entity_poly.type
_entity_poly.pdbx_seq_one_letter_code
_entity_poly.pdbx_strand_id
1 'polypeptide(L)'
;MTVEAAYYAYPGVAAFTFRIWYDPALLTFVSARSSCPDSATYPLNPPVTGANYVELSASGCASFYSQHNMATVRLQLGAGATTGTGLYVEPRALTDRNAIDRTADGDGDFDEVCLAVGLWGDVDADGLVNSRDALIALSNAVGLPTPGFNVARGDVDNDGYVGSRDALGMLHASIGYPPAYGFRTGRGVVSACAPQPVFPRALYFVRQGTSPGIAGVSGLVVRAANDSAQTIAGDSADAVPYYGNSPRVSPDGSKVIFECYWKLPTYGRYYNICQANADGSGLVSLTTGNFSTDYGPDWSPAGDSIVFVRNNQIWVMAANGSNQHVVPSSPLVYAVAWAPTAGSRRIAYANTAYPGAVRTRDIDSATTDSLVFAGSSYGYYPRFVDWSPGADSLVFSLNVDGHWDASFVAPRAGGAATRIARVAGGGSYVDTRPAWTDQGIFFNTDQFYPSPQRHRLFLLRPNGTIVRIGRDASGNVAAGMDRQ
;
A
#
# COMPACT_ATOMS: atom_id res chain seq x y z
N MET A 1 -11.31 -17.32 -12.26
CA MET A 1 -10.24 -17.33 -11.23
C MET A 1 -10.83 -17.68 -9.87
N THR A 2 -9.98 -18.06 -8.91
CA THR A 2 -10.38 -18.42 -7.55
C THR A 2 -9.62 -17.56 -6.55
N VAL A 3 -10.33 -16.88 -5.66
CA VAL A 3 -9.76 -16.11 -4.53
C VAL A 3 -10.05 -16.86 -3.23
N GLU A 4 -9.05 -16.96 -2.37
CA GLU A 4 -9.15 -17.63 -1.08
C GLU A 4 -8.86 -16.62 0.04
N ALA A 5 -9.76 -16.53 1.02
CA ALA A 5 -9.54 -15.74 2.22
C ALA A 5 -9.20 -16.70 3.37
N ALA A 6 -8.09 -16.48 4.07
CA ALA A 6 -7.61 -17.41 5.09
C ALA A 6 -7.47 -16.75 6.47
N TYR A 7 -7.62 -17.54 7.53
CA TYR A 7 -7.46 -17.08 8.90
C TYR A 7 -6.72 -18.13 9.75
N TYR A 8 -6.11 -17.68 10.86
CA TYR A 8 -5.48 -18.54 11.87
C TYR A 8 -6.30 -18.43 13.16
N ALA A 9 -7.01 -19.50 13.56
CA ALA A 9 -8.06 -19.42 14.58
C ALA A 9 -7.94 -20.48 15.68
N TYR A 10 -7.41 -20.10 16.83
CA TYR A 10 -7.71 -20.80 18.09
C TYR A 10 -8.44 -19.82 19.03
N PRO A 11 -9.64 -20.13 19.55
CA PRO A 11 -10.35 -21.43 19.53
C PRO A 11 -11.34 -21.62 18.36
N GLY A 12 -11.28 -20.81 17.29
CA GLY A 12 -12.16 -20.90 16.10
C GLY A 12 -12.94 -19.61 15.84
N VAL A 13 -13.70 -19.57 14.74
CA VAL A 13 -14.44 -18.37 14.30
C VAL A 13 -15.93 -18.53 14.61
N ALA A 14 -16.50 -17.58 15.34
CA ALA A 14 -17.93 -17.51 15.63
C ALA A 14 -18.70 -16.77 14.54
N ALA A 15 -18.13 -15.74 13.94
CA ALA A 15 -18.69 -15.06 12.80
C ALA A 15 -17.59 -14.33 12.05
N PHE A 16 -17.75 -14.19 10.75
CA PHE A 16 -16.88 -13.34 9.95
C PHE A 16 -17.67 -12.64 8.85
N THR A 17 -17.20 -11.46 8.48
CA THR A 17 -17.61 -10.69 7.30
C THR A 17 -16.37 -10.09 6.66
N PHE A 18 -16.21 -10.31 5.37
CA PHE A 18 -15.20 -9.62 4.58
C PHE A 18 -15.77 -9.18 3.24
N ARG A 19 -15.15 -8.17 2.65
CA ARG A 19 -15.56 -7.56 1.40
C ARG A 19 -14.43 -7.67 0.39
N ILE A 20 -14.75 -8.09 -0.82
CA ILE A 20 -13.80 -8.14 -1.94
C ILE A 20 -14.18 -7.02 -2.90
N TRP A 21 -13.28 -6.05 -3.05
CA TRP A 21 -13.36 -4.97 -4.01
C TRP A 21 -12.68 -5.38 -5.31
N TYR A 22 -13.31 -5.07 -6.45
CA TYR A 22 -12.81 -5.40 -7.78
C TYR A 22 -13.25 -4.35 -8.81
N ASP A 23 -12.60 -4.32 -9.97
CA ASP A 23 -13.04 -3.47 -11.08
C ASP A 23 -14.20 -4.14 -11.85
N PRO A 24 -15.45 -3.63 -11.75
CA PRO A 24 -16.60 -4.23 -12.40
C PRO A 24 -16.58 -4.09 -13.93
N ALA A 25 -15.69 -3.24 -14.49
CA ALA A 25 -15.52 -3.13 -15.95
C ALA A 25 -14.72 -4.31 -16.53
N LEU A 26 -13.91 -4.98 -15.70
CA LEU A 26 -13.04 -6.09 -16.11
C LEU A 26 -13.47 -7.43 -15.51
N LEU A 27 -13.99 -7.43 -14.29
CA LEU A 27 -14.37 -8.63 -13.55
C LEU A 27 -15.86 -8.67 -13.22
N THR A 28 -16.43 -9.87 -13.31
CA THR A 28 -17.78 -10.16 -12.83
C THR A 28 -17.76 -11.22 -11.74
N PHE A 29 -18.53 -11.00 -10.68
CA PHE A 29 -18.76 -12.02 -9.65
C PHE A 29 -19.61 -13.16 -10.22
N VAL A 30 -19.15 -14.40 -10.02
CA VAL A 30 -19.82 -15.61 -10.51
C VAL A 30 -20.45 -16.38 -9.36
N SER A 31 -19.65 -16.74 -8.35
CA SER A 31 -20.14 -17.49 -7.18
C SER A 31 -19.17 -17.41 -6.01
N ALA A 32 -19.66 -17.74 -4.82
CA ALA A 32 -18.85 -17.96 -3.64
C ALA A 32 -19.32 -19.24 -2.95
N ARG A 33 -18.41 -19.93 -2.28
CA ARG A 33 -18.72 -21.06 -1.40
C ARG A 33 -17.90 -20.99 -0.13
N SER A 34 -18.46 -21.50 0.97
CA SER A 34 -17.70 -21.69 2.21
C SER A 34 -16.61 -22.72 1.96
N SER A 35 -15.41 -22.43 2.45
CA SER A 35 -14.29 -23.38 2.51
C SER A 35 -14.11 -23.94 3.92
N CYS A 36 -15.00 -23.59 4.86
CA CYS A 36 -14.96 -24.10 6.22
C CYS A 36 -15.14 -25.63 6.25
N PRO A 37 -14.43 -26.34 7.16
CA PRO A 37 -14.59 -27.79 7.33
C PRO A 37 -16.04 -28.21 7.63
N ASP A 38 -16.78 -27.35 8.31
CA ASP A 38 -18.18 -27.51 8.72
C ASP A 38 -19.13 -26.62 7.90
N SER A 39 -18.82 -26.41 6.61
CA SER A 39 -19.62 -25.59 5.68
C SER A 39 -21.10 -25.99 5.55
N ALA A 40 -21.45 -27.24 5.86
CA ALA A 40 -22.85 -27.68 5.92
C ALA A 40 -23.58 -27.11 7.16
N THR A 41 -22.85 -26.87 8.26
CA THR A 41 -23.36 -26.28 9.49
C THR A 41 -23.32 -24.76 9.44
N TYR A 42 -22.26 -24.19 8.85
CA TYR A 42 -22.08 -22.75 8.67
C TYR A 42 -21.86 -22.41 7.19
N PRO A 43 -22.94 -22.44 6.37
CA PRO A 43 -22.85 -21.99 5.00
C PRO A 43 -22.58 -20.48 4.95
N LEU A 44 -22.07 -20.00 3.82
CA LEU A 44 -22.07 -18.56 3.57
C LEU A 44 -23.51 -18.06 3.55
N ASN A 45 -23.74 -16.90 4.16
CA ASN A 45 -24.94 -16.12 3.93
C ASN A 45 -25.00 -15.70 2.44
N PRO A 46 -26.19 -15.39 1.90
CA PRO A 46 -26.32 -14.85 0.56
C PRO A 46 -25.36 -13.65 0.35
N PRO A 47 -24.49 -13.70 -0.68
CA PRO A 47 -23.54 -12.62 -0.94
C PRO A 47 -24.24 -11.27 -1.18
N VAL A 48 -23.74 -10.20 -0.57
CA VAL A 48 -24.21 -8.83 -0.83
C VAL A 48 -23.33 -8.22 -1.91
N THR A 49 -23.91 -7.86 -3.05
CA THR A 49 -23.18 -7.25 -4.17
C THR A 49 -23.41 -5.75 -4.19
N GLY A 50 -22.31 -5.00 -4.27
CA GLY A 50 -22.30 -3.56 -4.51
C GLY A 50 -21.83 -3.23 -5.93
N ALA A 51 -21.65 -1.95 -6.22
CA ALA A 51 -21.23 -1.49 -7.55
C ALA A 51 -19.85 -2.04 -7.97
N ASN A 52 -18.93 -2.19 -7.02
CA ASN A 52 -17.54 -2.59 -7.24
C ASN A 52 -17.04 -3.54 -6.13
N TYR A 53 -17.96 -4.23 -5.45
CA TYR A 53 -17.59 -5.19 -4.41
C TYR A 53 -18.58 -6.35 -4.28
N VAL A 54 -18.13 -7.43 -3.66
CA VAL A 54 -18.95 -8.49 -3.09
C VAL A 54 -18.60 -8.68 -1.63
N GLU A 55 -19.59 -8.72 -0.75
CA GLU A 55 -19.43 -8.97 0.67
C GLU A 55 -19.95 -10.36 1.04
N LEU A 56 -19.11 -11.09 1.76
CA LEU A 56 -19.36 -12.46 2.19
C LEU A 56 -19.33 -12.51 3.71
N SER A 57 -20.27 -13.26 4.27
CA SER A 57 -20.34 -13.51 5.71
C SER A 57 -20.78 -14.92 6.02
N ALA A 58 -20.44 -15.41 7.20
CA ALA A 58 -21.00 -16.63 7.76
C ALA A 58 -21.11 -16.53 9.28
N SER A 59 -22.03 -17.31 9.84
CA SER A 59 -22.28 -17.44 11.29
C SER A 59 -21.35 -18.42 12.00
N GLY A 60 -20.20 -18.75 11.39
CA GLY A 60 -19.17 -19.58 12.02
C GLY A 60 -18.23 -20.25 11.03
N CYS A 61 -17.19 -20.85 11.61
CA CYS A 61 -16.29 -21.80 10.97
C CYS A 61 -15.68 -22.69 12.06
N ALA A 62 -15.53 -23.98 11.81
CA ALA A 62 -14.90 -24.91 12.75
C ALA A 62 -13.50 -24.43 13.15
N SER A 63 -13.06 -24.82 14.35
CA SER A 63 -11.71 -24.57 14.82
C SER A 63 -10.68 -25.29 13.96
N PHE A 64 -9.55 -24.64 13.70
CA PHE A 64 -8.42 -25.21 12.97
C PHE A 64 -7.11 -24.71 13.61
N TYR A 65 -6.10 -25.58 13.65
CA TYR A 65 -4.81 -25.28 14.31
C TYR A 65 -3.76 -24.66 13.36
N SER A 66 -4.15 -24.39 12.12
CA SER A 66 -3.29 -23.82 11.07
C SER A 66 -4.09 -22.85 10.20
N GLN A 67 -3.41 -22.10 9.34
CA GLN A 67 -4.08 -21.24 8.37
C GLN A 67 -5.06 -22.06 7.51
N HIS A 68 -6.32 -21.61 7.43
CA HIS A 68 -7.36 -22.30 6.66
C HIS A 68 -8.15 -21.30 5.83
N ASN A 69 -8.50 -21.70 4.61
CA ASN A 69 -9.39 -20.93 3.74
C ASN A 69 -10.82 -20.93 4.30
N MET A 70 -11.39 -19.75 4.49
CA MET A 70 -12.74 -19.51 5.00
C MET A 70 -13.77 -19.54 3.87
N ALA A 71 -13.40 -19.06 2.68
CA ALA A 71 -14.25 -19.04 1.50
C ALA A 71 -13.44 -19.14 0.21
N THR A 72 -14.09 -19.68 -0.81
CA THR A 72 -13.62 -19.67 -2.19
C THR A 72 -14.53 -18.74 -3.00
N VAL A 73 -13.95 -17.77 -3.71
CA VAL A 73 -14.70 -16.85 -4.58
C VAL A 73 -14.31 -17.06 -6.03
N ARG A 74 -15.32 -17.20 -6.90
CA ARG A 74 -15.15 -17.25 -8.34
C ARG A 74 -15.56 -15.92 -8.96
N LEU A 75 -14.60 -15.36 -9.67
CA LEU A 75 -14.75 -14.17 -10.49
C LEU A 75 -14.35 -14.54 -11.93
N GLN A 76 -14.96 -13.87 -12.90
CA GLN A 76 -14.72 -14.07 -14.32
C GLN A 76 -14.20 -12.77 -14.93
N LEU A 77 -13.09 -12.87 -15.65
CA LEU A 77 -12.57 -11.79 -16.47
C LEU A 77 -13.41 -11.70 -17.75
N GLY A 78 -13.84 -10.49 -18.10
CA GLY A 78 -14.63 -10.24 -19.29
C GLY A 78 -13.90 -10.67 -20.56
N ALA A 79 -14.62 -11.22 -21.54
CA ALA A 79 -14.03 -11.73 -22.78
C ALA A 79 -13.30 -10.65 -23.62
N GLY A 80 -13.65 -9.37 -23.42
CA GLY A 80 -12.98 -8.23 -24.05
C GLY A 80 -11.85 -7.61 -23.23
N ALA A 81 -11.50 -8.18 -22.08
CA ALA A 81 -10.42 -7.66 -21.26
C ALA A 81 -9.08 -7.84 -21.97
N THR A 82 -8.37 -6.74 -22.19
CA THR A 82 -7.02 -6.73 -22.79
C THR A 82 -5.91 -6.59 -21.73
N THR A 83 -6.28 -6.50 -20.46
CA THR A 83 -5.37 -6.25 -19.34
C THR A 83 -5.88 -6.89 -18.06
N GLY A 84 -5.00 -6.98 -17.06
CA GLY A 84 -5.32 -7.46 -15.73
C GLY A 84 -6.01 -6.40 -14.84
N THR A 85 -6.33 -6.76 -13.61
CA THR A 85 -6.88 -5.85 -12.60
C THR A 85 -6.49 -6.23 -11.18
N GLY A 86 -6.55 -5.28 -10.25
CA GLY A 86 -6.39 -5.54 -8.82
C GLY A 86 -7.65 -6.07 -8.15
N LEU A 87 -7.44 -6.77 -7.04
CA LEU A 87 -8.45 -7.18 -6.07
C LEU A 87 -8.00 -6.72 -4.68
N TYR A 88 -8.93 -6.20 -3.88
CA TYR A 88 -8.66 -5.88 -2.48
C TYR A 88 -9.67 -6.58 -1.57
N VAL A 89 -9.17 -7.39 -0.65
CA VAL A 89 -9.97 -8.07 0.37
C VAL A 89 -9.88 -7.27 1.65
N GLU A 90 -11.03 -6.87 2.19
CA GLU A 90 -11.15 -6.06 3.39
C GLU A 90 -11.93 -6.82 4.45
N PRO A 91 -11.33 -7.14 5.62
CA PRO A 91 -12.09 -7.68 6.74
C PRO A 91 -12.97 -6.60 7.36
N ARG A 92 -14.27 -6.92 7.50
CA ARG A 92 -15.31 -5.99 7.98
C ARG A 92 -15.78 -6.31 9.39
N ALA A 93 -15.85 -7.58 9.72
CA ALA A 93 -16.16 -8.06 11.06
C ALA A 93 -15.54 -9.44 11.28
N LEU A 94 -15.02 -9.70 12.47
CA LEU A 94 -14.55 -11.01 12.86
C LEU A 94 -14.78 -11.20 14.36
N THR A 95 -15.45 -12.28 14.74
CA THR A 95 -15.67 -12.63 16.15
C THR A 95 -15.20 -14.05 16.38
N ASP A 96 -14.36 -14.26 17.40
CA ASP A 96 -13.92 -15.61 17.77
C ASP A 96 -14.98 -16.33 18.64
N ARG A 97 -14.80 -17.62 18.88
CA ARG A 97 -15.75 -18.42 19.70
C ARG A 97 -15.78 -18.05 21.18
N ASN A 98 -14.90 -17.18 21.66
CA ASN A 98 -14.98 -16.60 23.00
C ASN A 98 -15.76 -15.27 23.01
N ALA A 99 -16.45 -14.94 21.92
CA ALA A 99 -17.17 -13.69 21.71
C ALA A 99 -16.26 -12.44 21.75
N ILE A 100 -14.98 -12.61 21.43
CA ILE A 100 -14.04 -11.49 21.33
C ILE A 100 -14.09 -10.96 19.89
N ASP A 101 -14.27 -9.65 19.74
CA ASP A 101 -14.11 -8.96 18.46
C ASP A 101 -12.63 -8.99 18.04
N ARG A 102 -12.36 -9.70 16.95
CA ARG A 102 -11.05 -9.84 16.30
C ARG A 102 -11.00 -9.11 14.97
N THR A 103 -11.96 -8.23 14.67
CA THR A 103 -11.95 -7.44 13.43
C THR A 103 -10.66 -6.64 13.31
N ALA A 104 -10.14 -6.19 14.45
CA ALA A 104 -8.79 -5.68 14.66
C ALA A 104 -7.74 -6.53 13.91
N ASP A 105 -7.69 -7.83 14.23
CA ASP A 105 -6.67 -8.79 13.81
C ASP A 105 -6.75 -9.17 12.32
N GLY A 106 -7.78 -8.75 11.61
CA GLY A 106 -7.93 -9.03 10.18
C GLY A 106 -7.04 -8.13 9.32
N ASP A 107 -6.17 -8.74 8.53
CA ASP A 107 -5.39 -8.04 7.50
C ASP A 107 -6.20 -7.90 6.21
N GLY A 108 -6.23 -6.70 5.63
CA GLY A 108 -6.65 -6.55 4.25
C GLY A 108 -5.55 -7.01 3.32
N ASP A 109 -5.86 -7.83 2.32
CA ASP A 109 -4.86 -8.31 1.34
C ASP A 109 -5.22 -7.82 -0.07
N PHE A 110 -4.20 -7.64 -0.88
CA PHE A 110 -4.33 -7.28 -2.27
C PHE A 110 -3.73 -8.37 -3.15
N ASP A 111 -4.49 -8.75 -4.17
CA ASP A 111 -4.01 -9.63 -5.23
C ASP A 111 -4.16 -9.00 -6.60
N GLU A 112 -3.27 -9.37 -7.53
CA GLU A 112 -3.29 -8.89 -8.89
C GLU A 112 -3.69 -10.02 -9.84
N VAL A 113 -4.74 -9.77 -10.61
CA VAL A 113 -5.24 -10.67 -11.62
C VAL A 113 -4.59 -10.31 -12.94
N CYS A 114 -3.72 -11.17 -13.44
CA CYS A 114 -3.13 -11.01 -14.76
C CYS A 114 -3.87 -11.84 -15.82
N LEU A 115 -3.93 -11.31 -17.04
CA LEU A 115 -4.35 -12.05 -18.22
C LEU A 115 -3.27 -13.08 -18.58
N ALA A 116 -3.70 -14.30 -18.84
CA ALA A 116 -2.83 -15.40 -19.26
C ALA A 116 -3.14 -15.80 -20.70
N VAL A 117 -2.11 -16.09 -21.50
CA VAL A 117 -2.24 -16.54 -22.91
C VAL A 117 -2.28 -18.07 -23.05
N GLY A 118 -2.27 -18.78 -21.94
CA GLY A 118 -2.30 -20.24 -21.87
C GLY A 118 -1.86 -20.73 -20.48
N LEU A 119 -1.67 -22.03 -20.34
CA LEU A 119 -1.17 -22.64 -19.10
C LEU A 119 0.23 -23.23 -19.33
N TRP A 120 1.09 -23.14 -18.32
CA TRP A 120 2.31 -23.94 -18.29
C TRP A 120 1.94 -25.41 -18.14
N GLY A 121 2.56 -26.27 -18.94
CA GLY A 121 2.24 -27.68 -19.08
C GLY A 121 1.08 -27.98 -20.03
N ASP A 122 0.37 -26.98 -20.55
CA ASP A 122 -0.63 -27.14 -21.62
C ASP A 122 0.07 -26.92 -22.97
N VAL A 123 0.68 -28.01 -23.45
CA VAL A 123 1.59 -28.03 -24.58
C VAL A 123 0.81 -28.10 -25.90
N ASP A 124 -0.39 -28.68 -25.88
CA ASP A 124 -1.28 -28.75 -27.03
C ASP A 124 -2.34 -27.65 -27.12
N ALA A 125 -2.39 -26.76 -26.12
CA ALA A 125 -3.26 -25.59 -26.04
C ALA A 125 -4.76 -25.92 -25.99
N ASP A 126 -5.12 -27.08 -25.42
CA ASP A 126 -6.52 -27.48 -25.21
C ASP A 126 -7.14 -26.92 -23.92
N GLY A 127 -6.32 -26.23 -23.10
CA GLY A 127 -6.74 -25.60 -21.85
C GLY A 127 -6.69 -26.53 -20.64
N LEU A 128 -6.22 -27.76 -20.80
CA LEU A 128 -5.99 -28.72 -19.73
C LEU A 128 -4.50 -29.05 -19.63
N VAL A 129 -4.06 -29.53 -18.47
CA VAL A 129 -2.73 -30.13 -18.32
C VAL A 129 -2.93 -31.58 -17.94
N ASN A 130 -2.66 -32.47 -18.88
CA ASN A 130 -2.97 -33.88 -18.75
C ASN A 130 -1.85 -34.80 -19.31
N SER A 131 -2.13 -36.10 -19.39
CA SER A 131 -1.15 -37.09 -19.84
C SER A 131 -0.72 -36.92 -21.30
N ARG A 132 -1.55 -36.29 -22.14
CA ARG A 132 -1.24 -35.96 -23.52
C ARG A 132 -0.14 -34.92 -23.60
N ASP A 133 -0.22 -33.86 -22.80
CA ASP A 133 0.83 -32.84 -22.71
C ASP A 133 2.15 -33.44 -22.27
N ALA A 134 2.10 -34.27 -21.22
CA ALA A 134 3.27 -34.96 -20.71
C ALA A 134 3.91 -35.89 -21.76
N LEU A 135 3.09 -36.57 -22.56
CA LEU A 135 3.58 -37.42 -23.64
C LEU A 135 4.23 -36.60 -24.76
N ILE A 136 3.68 -35.42 -25.09
CA ILE A 136 4.28 -34.52 -26.08
C ILE A 136 5.62 -33.99 -25.57
N ALA A 137 5.69 -33.55 -24.31
CA ALA A 137 6.92 -33.10 -23.67
C ALA A 137 7.99 -34.21 -23.67
N LEU A 138 7.62 -35.44 -23.30
CA LEU A 138 8.53 -36.59 -23.30
C LEU A 138 8.98 -36.96 -24.72
N SER A 139 8.07 -36.91 -25.70
CA SER A 139 8.38 -37.18 -27.11
C SER A 139 9.43 -36.20 -27.63
N ASN A 140 9.29 -34.92 -27.31
CA ASN A 140 10.29 -33.91 -27.65
C ASN A 140 11.64 -34.17 -26.95
N ALA A 141 11.61 -34.51 -25.66
CA ALA A 141 12.82 -34.78 -24.87
C ALA A 141 13.66 -35.94 -25.44
N VAL A 142 13.02 -36.92 -26.11
CA VAL A 142 13.72 -38.05 -26.77
C VAL A 142 13.99 -37.81 -28.25
N GLY A 143 13.77 -36.59 -28.76
CA GLY A 143 14.06 -36.19 -30.14
C GLY A 143 13.01 -36.63 -31.18
N LEU A 144 11.81 -37.04 -30.75
CA LEU A 144 10.72 -37.32 -31.68
C LEU A 144 10.09 -36.00 -32.18
N PRO A 145 9.62 -35.95 -33.44
CA PRO A 145 8.98 -34.76 -33.98
C PRO A 145 7.68 -34.43 -33.24
N THR A 146 7.56 -33.20 -32.74
CA THR A 146 6.35 -32.66 -32.11
C THR A 146 5.84 -31.39 -32.81
N PRO A 147 5.67 -31.39 -34.15
CA PRO A 147 5.24 -30.20 -34.88
C PRO A 147 3.81 -29.80 -34.49
N GLY A 148 3.57 -28.49 -34.40
CA GLY A 148 2.25 -27.94 -34.07
C GLY A 148 1.96 -27.78 -32.57
N PHE A 149 2.86 -28.24 -31.70
CA PHE A 149 2.74 -28.09 -30.24
C PHE A 149 3.71 -27.03 -29.70
N ASN A 150 3.31 -26.32 -28.65
CA ASN A 150 4.15 -25.32 -28.00
C ASN A 150 4.95 -25.96 -26.87
N VAL A 151 5.99 -26.71 -27.25
CA VAL A 151 6.80 -27.48 -26.30
C VAL A 151 7.46 -26.59 -25.25
N ALA A 152 7.74 -25.32 -25.56
CA ALA A 152 8.31 -24.38 -24.59
C ALA A 152 7.42 -24.20 -23.35
N ARG A 153 6.09 -24.36 -23.47
CA ARG A 153 5.17 -24.37 -22.31
C ARG A 153 5.37 -25.59 -21.41
N GLY A 154 6.05 -26.62 -21.91
CA GLY A 154 6.34 -27.83 -21.20
C GLY A 154 7.43 -27.69 -20.15
N ASP A 155 8.25 -26.63 -20.15
CA ASP A 155 9.20 -26.38 -19.06
C ASP A 155 8.38 -25.94 -17.84
N VAL A 156 8.03 -26.86 -16.95
CA VAL A 156 7.17 -26.60 -15.79
C VAL A 156 7.95 -26.50 -14.49
N ASP A 157 9.26 -26.76 -14.47
CA ASP A 157 10.11 -26.51 -13.30
C ASP A 157 11.06 -25.32 -13.45
N ASN A 158 11.02 -24.64 -14.61
CA ASN A 158 11.76 -23.42 -14.93
C ASN A 158 13.29 -23.61 -14.88
N ASP A 159 13.77 -24.77 -15.34
CA ASP A 159 15.20 -25.05 -15.52
C ASP A 159 15.71 -24.73 -16.94
N GLY A 160 14.81 -24.34 -17.85
CA GLY A 160 15.10 -23.99 -19.23
C GLY A 160 15.09 -25.17 -20.20
N TYR A 161 14.77 -26.37 -19.72
CA TYR A 161 14.64 -27.59 -20.51
C TYR A 161 13.23 -28.17 -20.40
N VAL A 162 12.86 -29.00 -21.38
CA VAL A 162 11.58 -29.74 -21.37
C VAL A 162 11.91 -31.20 -21.36
N GLY A 163 11.93 -31.79 -20.18
CA GLY A 163 12.42 -33.14 -19.93
C GLY A 163 11.39 -34.08 -19.32
N SER A 164 11.87 -35.26 -18.93
CA SER A 164 11.06 -36.25 -18.22
C SER A 164 10.58 -35.76 -16.84
N ARG A 165 11.35 -34.85 -16.22
CA ARG A 165 10.97 -34.21 -14.94
C ARG A 165 9.75 -33.31 -15.09
N ASP A 166 9.68 -32.56 -16.19
CA ASP A 166 8.52 -31.75 -16.54
C ASP A 166 7.29 -32.59 -16.83
N ALA A 167 7.45 -33.62 -17.66
CA ALA A 167 6.39 -34.56 -17.97
C ALA A 167 5.84 -35.23 -16.70
N LEU A 168 6.70 -35.56 -15.74
CA LEU A 168 6.29 -36.05 -14.43
C LEU A 168 5.51 -35.00 -13.64
N GLY A 169 5.94 -33.74 -13.68
CA GLY A 169 5.22 -32.61 -13.08
C GLY A 169 3.81 -32.42 -13.67
N MET A 170 3.66 -32.59 -14.99
CA MET A 170 2.36 -32.56 -15.69
C MET A 170 1.47 -33.77 -15.32
N LEU A 171 2.03 -34.97 -15.30
CA LEU A 171 1.29 -36.18 -14.90
C LEU A 171 0.81 -36.11 -13.46
N HIS A 172 1.65 -35.60 -12.55
CA HIS A 172 1.27 -35.41 -11.15
C HIS A 172 0.09 -34.44 -11.00
N ALA A 173 0.10 -33.33 -11.74
CA ALA A 173 -1.02 -32.39 -11.78
C ALA A 173 -2.30 -33.03 -12.36
N SER A 174 -2.18 -33.88 -13.38
CA SER A 174 -3.32 -34.52 -14.04
C SER A 174 -4.16 -35.42 -13.13
N ILE A 175 -3.55 -35.97 -12.07
CA ILE A 175 -4.24 -36.81 -11.06
C ILE A 175 -4.69 -36.01 -9.84
N GLY A 176 -4.67 -34.68 -9.91
CA GLY A 176 -5.12 -33.80 -8.84
C GLY A 176 -4.13 -33.63 -7.68
N TYR A 177 -2.90 -34.12 -7.82
CA TYR A 177 -1.85 -33.86 -6.85
C TYR A 177 -1.11 -32.57 -7.21
N PRO A 178 -1.00 -31.59 -6.29
CA PRO A 178 -0.27 -30.36 -6.56
C PRO A 178 1.19 -30.71 -6.91
N PRO A 179 1.74 -30.12 -7.98
CA PRO A 179 3.16 -30.29 -8.32
C PRO A 179 4.06 -29.97 -7.12
N ALA A 180 5.24 -30.58 -7.07
CA ALA A 180 6.22 -30.26 -6.04
C ALA A 180 6.54 -28.75 -6.02
N TYR A 181 6.97 -28.24 -4.86
CA TYR A 181 7.31 -26.83 -4.68
C TYR A 181 8.31 -26.37 -5.78
N GLY A 182 8.00 -25.27 -6.46
CA GLY A 182 8.81 -24.74 -7.57
C GLY A 182 8.26 -25.01 -8.98
N PHE A 183 7.32 -25.95 -9.12
CA PHE A 183 6.68 -26.21 -10.42
C PHE A 183 5.58 -25.18 -10.73
N ARG A 184 5.50 -24.81 -12.01
CA ARG A 184 4.51 -23.89 -12.58
C ARG A 184 3.40 -24.60 -13.37
N THR A 185 3.33 -25.93 -13.34
CA THR A 185 2.28 -26.73 -14.01
C THR A 185 0.86 -26.20 -13.70
N GLY A 186 0.06 -25.99 -14.74
CA GLY A 186 -1.31 -25.47 -14.63
C GLY A 186 -1.41 -24.00 -14.25
N ARG A 187 -0.28 -23.29 -14.05
CA ARG A 187 -0.29 -21.83 -13.83
C ARG A 187 -0.42 -21.12 -15.16
N GLY A 188 -1.11 -19.98 -15.15
CA GLY A 188 -1.22 -19.12 -16.32
C GLY A 188 0.13 -18.61 -16.80
N VAL A 189 0.38 -18.68 -18.10
CA VAL A 189 1.48 -17.97 -18.76
C VAL A 189 1.10 -16.49 -18.81
N VAL A 190 1.64 -15.72 -17.86
CA VAL A 190 1.31 -14.30 -17.68
C VAL A 190 1.62 -13.52 -18.95
N SER A 191 0.63 -12.79 -19.47
CA SER A 191 0.74 -11.93 -20.65
C SER A 191 0.61 -10.46 -20.30
N ALA A 192 -0.45 -10.07 -19.58
CA ALA A 192 -0.69 -8.67 -19.21
C ALA A 192 -1.32 -8.59 -17.82
N CYS A 193 -0.63 -7.93 -16.88
CA CYS A 193 -1.17 -7.60 -15.57
C CYS A 193 -1.87 -6.23 -15.60
N ALA A 194 -2.34 -5.73 -14.45
CA ALA A 194 -2.98 -4.42 -14.39
C ALA A 194 -1.98 -3.35 -14.86
N PRO A 195 -2.40 -2.39 -15.70
CA PRO A 195 -1.48 -1.41 -16.22
C PRO A 195 -1.02 -0.51 -15.08
N GLN A 196 0.29 -0.27 -15.02
CA GLN A 196 0.86 0.64 -14.05
C GLN A 196 0.33 2.06 -14.32
N PRO A 197 -0.16 2.79 -13.30
CA PRO A 197 -0.61 4.16 -13.51
C PRO A 197 0.57 5.03 -13.97
N VAL A 198 0.33 5.86 -14.97
CA VAL A 198 1.30 6.86 -15.43
C VAL A 198 1.01 8.15 -14.70
N PHE A 199 1.97 8.63 -13.91
CA PHE A 199 1.81 9.85 -13.13
C PHE A 199 2.33 11.05 -13.94
N PRO A 200 1.53 12.12 -14.09
CA PRO A 200 1.94 13.32 -14.83
C PRO A 200 2.97 14.16 -14.07
N ARG A 201 3.20 13.86 -12.78
CA ARG A 201 4.17 14.53 -11.92
C ARG A 201 5.10 13.53 -11.26
N ALA A 202 6.23 14.05 -10.83
CA ALA A 202 7.24 13.29 -10.14
C ALA A 202 6.73 12.80 -8.78
N LEU A 203 6.99 11.53 -8.43
CA LEU A 203 6.73 10.97 -7.10
C LEU A 203 8.00 10.97 -6.28
N TYR A 204 7.92 11.45 -5.04
CA TYR A 204 9.05 11.53 -4.12
C TYR A 204 8.79 10.55 -2.98
N PHE A 205 9.72 9.60 -2.78
CA PHE A 205 9.58 8.59 -1.74
C PHE A 205 10.92 8.32 -1.07
N VAL A 206 10.87 7.88 0.17
CA VAL A 206 12.07 7.54 0.91
C VAL A 206 12.44 6.08 0.65
N ARG A 207 13.73 5.83 0.41
CA ARG A 207 14.30 4.48 0.31
C ARG A 207 15.10 4.17 1.57
N GLN A 208 14.71 3.13 2.30
CA GLN A 208 15.50 2.56 3.39
C GLN A 208 16.24 1.32 2.89
N GLY A 209 17.56 1.41 2.81
CA GLY A 209 18.40 0.23 2.62
C GLY A 209 18.74 -0.43 3.96
N THR A 210 18.96 -1.74 3.94
CA THR A 210 19.33 -2.58 5.09
C THR A 210 20.70 -2.24 5.71
N SER A 211 21.44 -1.29 5.14
CA SER A 211 22.76 -0.85 5.61
C SER A 211 22.89 0.68 5.45
N PRO A 212 22.53 1.47 6.49
CA PRO A 212 22.74 2.91 6.48
C PRO A 212 24.24 3.19 6.42
N GLY A 213 24.75 3.64 5.26
CA GLY A 213 26.17 3.96 5.09
C GLY A 213 26.73 3.74 3.69
N ILE A 214 26.04 3.00 2.82
CA ILE A 214 26.48 2.79 1.43
C ILE A 214 25.77 3.79 0.52
N ALA A 215 26.54 4.62 -0.19
CA ALA A 215 26.01 5.54 -1.20
C ALA A 215 25.14 4.79 -2.22
N GLY A 216 23.94 5.31 -2.51
CA GLY A 216 23.00 4.69 -3.45
C GLY A 216 22.20 3.51 -2.92
N VAL A 217 22.32 3.16 -1.62
CA VAL A 217 21.52 2.09 -0.98
C VAL A 217 20.35 2.65 -0.15
N SER A 218 20.53 3.83 0.45
CA SER A 218 19.48 4.58 1.17
C SER A 218 19.45 6.04 0.68
N GLY A 219 18.26 6.65 0.54
CA GLY A 219 18.14 8.05 0.08
C GLY A 219 16.69 8.50 -0.17
N LEU A 220 16.50 9.80 -0.42
CA LEU A 220 15.23 10.33 -0.97
C LEU A 220 15.25 10.07 -2.48
N VAL A 221 14.30 9.32 -3.00
CA VAL A 221 14.20 8.98 -4.41
C VAL A 221 13.11 9.81 -5.07
N VAL A 222 13.46 10.43 -6.18
CA VAL A 222 12.60 11.20 -7.06
C VAL A 222 12.32 10.37 -8.30
N ARG A 223 11.06 10.01 -8.56
CA ARG A 223 10.61 9.47 -9.84
C ARG A 223 10.10 10.65 -10.65
N ALA A 224 10.70 11.02 -11.78
CA ALA A 224 10.15 12.02 -12.70
C ALA A 224 8.98 11.44 -13.54
N ALA A 225 8.18 12.31 -14.15
CA ALA A 225 6.97 11.98 -14.93
C ALA A 225 7.21 11.14 -16.21
N ASN A 226 8.46 10.77 -16.51
CA ASN A 226 8.89 10.05 -17.71
C ASN A 226 9.61 8.71 -17.41
N ASP A 227 9.29 8.08 -16.27
CA ASP A 227 9.94 6.85 -15.79
C ASP A 227 11.46 6.94 -15.55
N SER A 228 12.04 8.16 -15.52
CA SER A 228 13.39 8.34 -14.97
C SER A 228 13.33 8.48 -13.45
N ALA A 229 14.15 7.71 -12.73
CA ALA A 229 14.29 7.83 -11.29
C ALA A 229 15.66 8.41 -10.95
N GLN A 230 15.69 9.49 -10.18
CA GLN A 230 16.89 10.08 -9.61
C GLN A 230 16.90 9.81 -8.10
N THR A 231 18.03 9.36 -7.57
CA THR A 231 18.21 9.18 -6.13
C THR A 231 19.01 10.35 -5.59
N ILE A 232 18.44 11.12 -4.68
CA ILE A 232 19.19 12.04 -3.83
C ILE A 232 19.93 11.17 -2.82
N ALA A 233 21.19 10.87 -3.12
CA ALA A 233 22.04 10.09 -2.24
C ALA A 233 22.29 10.87 -0.94
N GLY A 234 22.02 10.26 0.21
CA GLY A 234 22.54 10.77 1.47
C GLY A 234 24.04 10.50 1.51
N ASP A 235 24.86 11.54 1.55
CA ASP A 235 26.29 11.39 1.77
C ASP A 235 26.51 10.96 3.23
N SER A 236 27.04 9.75 3.42
CA SER A 236 27.26 9.14 4.73
C SER A 236 28.54 9.62 5.41
N ALA A 237 29.36 10.48 4.79
CA ALA A 237 30.64 10.88 5.37
C ALA A 237 30.53 12.09 6.31
N ASP A 238 29.78 13.14 5.95
CA ASP A 238 29.67 14.34 6.78
C ASP A 238 28.22 14.82 6.83
N ALA A 239 27.43 13.97 7.48
CA ALA A 239 26.11 14.22 8.04
C ALA A 239 24.88 14.26 7.11
N VAL A 240 23.79 13.68 7.67
CA VAL A 240 22.39 13.56 7.20
C VAL A 240 22.08 12.36 6.26
N PRO A 241 20.95 11.60 6.36
CA PRO A 241 20.02 11.31 7.47
C PRO A 241 19.62 9.79 7.60
N TYR A 242 19.43 9.29 8.81
CA TYR A 242 18.30 8.42 9.21
C TYR A 242 16.92 9.07 8.97
N TYR A 243 16.04 8.32 8.33
CA TYR A 243 14.89 8.85 7.64
C TYR A 243 13.71 9.17 8.57
N GLY A 244 13.30 10.44 8.58
CA GLY A 244 12.02 10.91 9.11
C GLY A 244 11.19 11.51 7.97
N ASN A 245 10.20 10.76 7.52
CA ASN A 245 8.81 11.18 7.35
C ASN A 245 8.51 12.45 6.51
N SER A 246 7.73 12.28 5.44
CA SER A 246 7.01 13.35 4.71
C SER A 246 7.83 14.34 3.84
N PRO A 247 8.56 13.89 2.79
CA PRO A 247 9.06 14.84 1.79
C PRO A 247 7.91 15.61 1.12
N ARG A 248 8.14 16.90 0.82
CA ARG A 248 7.19 17.78 0.13
C ARG A 248 7.87 18.57 -0.96
N VAL A 249 7.25 18.59 -2.14
CA VAL A 249 7.75 19.30 -3.32
C VAL A 249 7.16 20.71 -3.33
N SER A 250 7.95 21.70 -3.70
CA SER A 250 7.44 23.06 -3.90
C SER A 250 6.39 23.08 -5.02
N PRO A 251 5.44 24.04 -5.01
CA PRO A 251 4.38 24.12 -6.02
C PRO A 251 4.90 24.22 -7.47
N ASP A 252 6.07 24.83 -7.66
CA ASP A 252 6.75 24.96 -8.95
C ASP A 252 7.60 23.73 -9.35
N GLY A 253 7.71 22.74 -8.46
CA GLY A 253 8.49 21.52 -8.68
C GLY A 253 10.01 21.68 -8.53
N SER A 254 10.52 22.86 -8.17
CA SER A 254 11.96 23.15 -8.22
C SER A 254 12.74 22.74 -6.97
N LYS A 255 12.06 22.60 -5.82
CA LYS A 255 12.64 22.28 -4.51
C LYS A 255 11.90 21.14 -3.81
N VAL A 256 12.60 20.51 -2.88
CA VAL A 256 12.03 19.53 -1.95
C VAL A 256 12.43 19.87 -0.52
N ILE A 257 11.47 19.81 0.40
CA ILE A 257 11.70 19.89 1.84
C ILE A 257 11.43 18.55 2.49
N PHE A 258 12.17 18.27 3.56
CA PHE A 258 12.08 17.00 4.29
C PHE A 258 12.66 17.15 5.70
N GLU A 259 12.31 16.21 6.58
CA GLU A 259 12.93 16.15 7.91
C GLU A 259 14.34 15.54 7.80
N CYS A 260 15.29 16.17 8.45
CA CYS A 260 16.67 15.75 8.57
C CYS A 260 17.09 15.77 10.04
N TYR A 261 18.20 15.16 10.43
CA TYR A 261 18.77 15.40 11.76
C TYR A 261 20.29 15.44 11.70
N TRP A 262 20.84 16.17 12.66
CA TRP A 262 22.28 16.19 12.94
C TRP A 262 22.55 15.29 14.14
N LYS A 263 23.55 14.41 14.02
CA LYS A 263 24.02 13.60 15.15
C LYS A 263 24.94 14.46 16.00
N LEU A 264 24.47 14.92 17.15
CA LEU A 264 25.33 15.59 18.12
C LEU A 264 26.06 14.55 18.96
N PRO A 265 27.39 14.63 19.16
CA PRO A 265 28.18 13.64 19.92
C PRO A 265 27.67 13.39 21.35
N THR A 266 27.03 14.39 21.96
CA THR A 266 26.76 14.41 23.41
C THR A 266 25.27 14.30 23.78
N TYR A 267 24.32 14.57 22.86
CA TYR A 267 22.91 14.83 23.22
C TYR A 267 21.85 14.08 22.40
N GLY A 268 22.22 13.15 21.51
CA GLY A 268 21.26 12.40 20.69
C GLY A 268 20.96 13.01 19.31
N ARG A 269 19.80 12.66 18.72
CA ARG A 269 19.36 13.08 17.37
C ARG A 269 18.20 14.08 17.50
N TYR A 270 18.25 15.21 16.79
CA TYR A 270 17.18 16.22 16.74
C TYR A 270 16.73 16.46 15.32
N TYR A 271 15.41 16.38 15.07
CA TYR A 271 14.85 16.65 13.75
C TYR A 271 14.89 18.15 13.42
N ASN A 272 15.35 18.45 12.22
CA ASN A 272 15.41 19.76 11.58
C ASN A 272 14.68 19.67 10.25
N ILE A 273 14.35 20.81 9.65
CA ILE A 273 13.83 20.88 8.29
C ILE A 273 14.98 21.22 7.35
N CYS A 274 15.19 20.37 6.36
CA CYS A 274 16.16 20.57 5.29
C CYS A 274 15.47 20.81 3.95
N GLN A 275 16.19 21.44 3.04
CA GLN A 275 15.77 21.69 1.67
C GLN A 275 16.86 21.26 0.69
N ALA A 276 16.46 20.72 -0.45
CA ALA A 276 17.33 20.51 -1.61
C ALA A 276 16.63 20.96 -2.90
N ASN A 277 17.39 21.07 -3.98
CA ASN A 277 16.84 21.17 -5.33
C ASN A 277 16.19 19.84 -5.72
N ALA A 278 15.24 19.88 -6.67
CA ALA A 278 14.58 18.67 -7.16
C ALA A 278 15.54 17.64 -7.80
N ASP A 279 16.70 18.10 -8.29
CA ASP A 279 17.79 17.26 -8.81
C ASP A 279 18.71 16.70 -7.71
N GLY A 280 18.44 17.00 -6.44
CA GLY A 280 19.23 16.58 -5.28
C GLY A 280 20.40 17.48 -4.90
N SER A 281 20.73 18.48 -5.71
CA SER A 281 21.81 19.42 -5.41
C SER A 281 21.38 20.49 -4.38
N GLY A 282 22.35 21.25 -3.86
CA GLY A 282 22.06 22.45 -3.06
C GLY A 282 21.39 22.15 -1.70
N LEU A 283 21.74 21.04 -1.06
CA LEU A 283 21.25 20.68 0.26
C LEU A 283 21.60 21.77 1.30
N VAL A 284 20.59 22.23 2.03
CA VAL A 284 20.73 23.21 3.11
C VAL A 284 19.79 22.91 4.27
N SER A 285 20.23 23.19 5.50
CA SER A 285 19.38 23.14 6.70
C SER A 285 18.63 24.46 6.83
N LEU A 286 17.30 24.43 6.82
CA LEU A 286 16.45 25.62 7.01
C LEU A 286 16.23 25.92 8.49
N THR A 287 16.25 24.90 9.33
CA THR A 287 16.25 25.05 10.79
C THR A 287 17.58 24.56 11.36
N THR A 288 18.13 25.31 12.32
CA THR A 288 19.42 24.99 12.95
C THR A 288 19.36 25.32 14.45
N GLY A 289 19.24 24.30 15.29
CA GLY A 289 19.60 24.37 16.72
C GLY A 289 18.47 24.59 17.75
N ASN A 290 18.83 24.30 19.02
CA ASN A 290 18.09 24.41 20.29
C ASN A 290 17.27 23.21 20.78
N PHE A 291 17.78 21.98 20.65
CA PHE A 291 17.18 20.77 21.25
C PHE A 291 15.69 20.57 20.90
N SER A 292 15.19 21.25 19.86
CA SER A 292 13.83 21.13 19.39
C SER A 292 13.74 20.07 18.31
N THR A 293 12.61 19.37 18.27
CA THR A 293 12.25 18.46 17.19
C THR A 293 11.32 19.18 16.23
N ASP A 294 11.84 19.49 15.05
CA ASP A 294 11.09 20.08 13.94
C ASP A 294 10.69 18.98 12.95
N TYR A 295 9.40 18.85 12.64
CA TYR A 295 8.88 17.77 11.79
C TYR A 295 7.61 18.18 11.02
N GLY A 296 7.19 17.34 10.09
CA GLY A 296 6.01 17.52 9.23
C GLY A 296 6.00 18.85 8.44
N PRO A 297 7.08 19.18 7.70
CA PRO A 297 7.12 20.42 6.94
C PRO A 297 6.18 20.34 5.72
N ASP A 298 5.56 21.46 5.35
CA ASP A 298 4.77 21.56 4.12
C ASP A 298 4.84 22.95 3.47
N TRP A 299 4.72 22.98 2.14
CA TRP A 299 4.79 24.20 1.35
C TRP A 299 3.44 24.92 1.30
N SER A 300 3.47 26.23 1.47
CA SER A 300 2.33 27.06 1.09
C SER A 300 2.01 26.89 -0.41
N PRO A 301 0.75 27.05 -0.84
CA PRO A 301 0.37 26.91 -2.25
C PRO A 301 1.06 27.92 -3.17
N ALA A 302 1.55 29.04 -2.63
CA ALA A 302 2.34 30.03 -3.34
C ALA A 302 3.85 29.69 -3.40
N GLY A 303 4.33 28.76 -2.57
CA GLY A 303 5.74 28.36 -2.50
C GLY A 303 6.65 29.35 -1.79
N ASP A 304 6.11 30.42 -1.18
CA ASP A 304 6.88 31.48 -0.52
C ASP A 304 7.09 31.24 0.99
N SER A 305 6.32 30.30 1.56
CA SER A 305 6.29 29.99 2.99
C SER A 305 6.25 28.48 3.23
N ILE A 306 6.77 28.06 4.38
CA ILE A 306 6.77 26.67 4.87
C ILE A 306 6.10 26.63 6.25
N VAL A 307 5.15 25.72 6.45
CA VAL A 307 4.62 25.38 7.79
C VAL A 307 5.32 24.14 8.31
N PHE A 308 5.52 24.04 9.61
CA PHE A 308 6.11 22.87 10.25
C PHE A 308 5.67 22.78 11.71
N VAL A 309 5.91 21.63 12.34
CA VAL A 309 5.68 21.45 13.77
C VAL A 309 7.01 21.56 14.51
N ARG A 310 7.06 22.41 15.55
CA ARG A 310 8.18 22.52 16.48
C ARG A 310 7.65 22.47 17.90
N ASN A 311 8.15 21.54 18.71
CA ASN A 311 7.68 21.34 20.10
C ASN A 311 6.15 21.22 20.19
N ASN A 312 5.56 20.46 19.26
CA ASN A 312 4.11 20.31 19.10
C ASN A 312 3.33 21.60 18.81
N GLN A 313 3.98 22.72 18.48
CA GLN A 313 3.30 23.95 18.05
C GLN A 313 3.40 24.12 16.54
N ILE A 314 2.48 24.87 15.96
CA ILE A 314 2.50 25.19 14.54
C ILE A 314 3.42 26.39 14.33
N TRP A 315 4.41 26.24 13.47
CA TRP A 315 5.36 27.29 13.10
C TRP A 315 5.34 27.55 11.60
N VAL A 316 5.69 28.77 11.23
CA VAL A 316 5.82 29.21 9.84
C VAL A 316 7.17 29.88 9.66
N MET A 317 7.75 29.67 8.49
CA MET A 317 8.94 30.38 8.03
C MET A 317 8.80 30.75 6.55
N ALA A 318 9.60 31.70 6.09
CA ALA A 318 9.77 31.94 4.67
C ALA A 318 10.43 30.71 3.99
N ALA A 319 10.23 30.56 2.69
CA ALA A 319 10.78 29.49 1.87
C ALA A 319 12.30 29.30 2.02
N ASN A 320 13.04 30.36 2.34
CA ASN A 320 14.48 30.35 2.55
C ASN A 320 14.91 30.06 4.00
N GLY A 321 13.97 29.73 4.89
CA GLY A 321 14.21 29.44 6.32
C GLY A 321 14.20 30.66 7.25
N SER A 322 14.10 31.89 6.71
CA SER A 322 14.05 33.11 7.52
C SER A 322 12.64 33.36 8.12
N ASN A 323 12.54 34.34 9.03
CA ASN A 323 11.27 34.77 9.63
C ASN A 323 10.49 33.64 10.33
N GLN A 324 11.17 32.75 11.04
CA GLN A 324 10.54 31.68 11.80
C GLN A 324 9.72 32.25 12.96
N HIS A 325 8.43 31.95 13.02
CA HIS A 325 7.56 32.37 14.10
C HIS A 325 6.46 31.34 14.36
N VAL A 326 5.98 31.29 15.60
CA VAL A 326 4.85 30.44 15.99
C VAL A 326 3.55 31.06 15.49
N VAL A 327 2.61 30.22 15.05
CA VAL A 327 1.25 30.64 14.73
C VAL A 327 0.52 31.01 16.04
N PRO A 328 0.05 32.25 16.21
CA PRO A 328 -0.58 32.67 17.45
C PRO A 328 -1.78 31.80 17.83
N SER A 329 -1.88 31.48 19.12
CA SER A 329 -2.97 30.66 19.67
C SER A 329 -3.11 29.30 18.96
N SER A 330 -2.03 28.72 18.43
CA SER A 330 -2.06 27.37 17.87
C SER A 330 -2.18 26.33 19.00
N PRO A 331 -3.05 25.32 18.88
CA PRO A 331 -3.07 24.21 19.82
C PRO A 331 -1.80 23.36 19.69
N LEU A 332 -1.63 22.42 20.62
CA LEU A 332 -0.61 21.39 20.46
C LEU A 332 -1.03 20.37 19.39
N VAL A 333 -0.11 20.05 18.47
CA VAL A 333 -0.36 19.24 17.27
C VAL A 333 0.70 18.16 17.04
N TYR A 334 0.33 17.11 16.31
CA TYR A 334 1.23 16.06 15.81
C TYR A 334 1.46 16.12 14.30
N ALA A 335 0.62 16.81 13.55
CA ALA A 335 0.73 16.92 12.11
C ALA A 335 0.13 18.23 11.62
N VAL A 336 0.64 18.74 10.50
CA VAL A 336 0.16 19.95 9.84
C VAL A 336 0.33 19.82 8.32
N ALA A 337 -0.57 20.43 7.54
CA ALA A 337 -0.47 20.51 6.08
C ALA A 337 -1.18 21.76 5.53
N TRP A 338 -0.61 22.40 4.52
CA TRP A 338 -1.23 23.52 3.81
C TRP A 338 -2.32 23.05 2.85
N ALA A 339 -3.39 23.82 2.76
CA ALA A 339 -4.37 23.63 1.71
C ALA A 339 -3.73 23.98 0.35
N PRO A 340 -3.74 23.08 -0.65
CA PRO A 340 -3.01 23.24 -1.91
C PRO A 340 -3.74 24.14 -2.93
N THR A 341 -4.61 25.05 -2.47
CA THR A 341 -5.39 25.94 -3.32
C THR A 341 -4.73 27.31 -3.45
N ALA A 342 -4.61 27.81 -4.67
CA ALA A 342 -3.98 29.10 -4.95
C ALA A 342 -4.60 30.24 -4.12
N GLY A 343 -3.74 31.05 -3.48
CA GLY A 343 -4.15 32.17 -2.62
C GLY A 343 -4.70 31.77 -1.24
N SER A 344 -4.82 30.48 -0.94
CA SER A 344 -5.25 30.00 0.37
C SER A 344 -4.20 30.24 1.43
N ARG A 345 -4.65 30.69 2.61
CA ARG A 345 -3.85 30.76 3.84
C ARG A 345 -4.28 29.74 4.89
N ARG A 346 -4.97 28.68 4.45
CA ARG A 346 -5.52 27.65 5.32
C ARG A 346 -4.57 26.47 5.51
N ILE A 347 -4.53 25.97 6.74
CA ILE A 347 -3.84 24.73 7.12
C ILE A 347 -4.82 23.73 7.71
N ALA A 348 -4.50 22.45 7.59
CA ALA A 348 -5.06 21.35 8.38
C ALA A 348 -4.04 20.92 9.43
N TYR A 349 -4.52 20.42 10.57
CA TYR A 349 -3.67 19.89 11.62
C TYR A 349 -4.39 18.85 12.47
N ALA A 350 -3.59 18.03 13.16
CA ALA A 350 -4.07 17.01 14.08
C ALA A 350 -3.67 17.34 15.52
N ASN A 351 -4.64 17.44 16.44
CA ASN A 351 -4.41 17.83 17.84
C ASN A 351 -3.71 16.70 18.62
N THR A 352 -2.87 17.09 19.60
CA THR A 352 -2.32 16.16 20.59
C THR A 352 -3.25 15.87 21.77
N ALA A 353 -4.38 16.57 21.88
CA ALA A 353 -5.35 16.39 22.96
C ALA A 353 -6.29 15.22 22.65
N TYR A 354 -6.52 14.35 23.63
CA TYR A 354 -7.40 13.18 23.50
C TYR A 354 -8.86 13.65 23.31
N PRO A 355 -9.64 13.12 22.34
CA PRO A 355 -9.42 11.93 21.50
C PRO A 355 -8.68 12.12 20.15
N GLY A 356 -7.96 13.23 19.94
CA GLY A 356 -7.19 13.51 18.72
C GLY A 356 -8.05 13.97 17.56
N ALA A 357 -8.36 15.26 17.50
CA ALA A 357 -9.17 15.84 16.43
C ALA A 357 -8.34 16.24 15.20
N VAL A 358 -8.94 16.14 14.02
CA VAL A 358 -8.43 16.80 12.80
C VAL A 358 -9.22 18.08 12.58
N ARG A 359 -8.50 19.18 12.39
CA ARG A 359 -9.06 20.53 12.26
C ARG A 359 -8.42 21.28 11.12
N THR A 360 -9.07 22.36 10.71
CA THR A 360 -8.51 23.32 9.76
C THR A 360 -8.62 24.73 10.32
N ARG A 361 -7.68 25.60 9.97
CA ARG A 361 -7.73 27.03 10.34
C ARG A 361 -7.08 27.89 9.28
N ASP A 362 -7.51 29.14 9.22
CA ASP A 362 -6.73 30.18 8.57
C ASP A 362 -5.55 30.57 9.48
N ILE A 363 -4.36 30.69 8.91
CA ILE A 363 -3.14 30.96 9.68
C ILE A 363 -3.07 32.41 10.19
N ASP A 364 -3.75 33.33 9.51
CA ASP A 364 -3.79 34.75 9.90
C ASP A 364 -4.93 35.04 10.89
N SER A 365 -5.86 34.10 11.06
CA SER A 365 -7.00 34.25 11.96
C SER A 365 -6.72 33.63 13.33
N ALA A 366 -7.02 34.40 14.39
CA ALA A 366 -6.81 33.97 15.77
C ALA A 366 -7.98 33.14 16.36
N THR A 367 -9.10 32.96 15.66
CA THR A 367 -10.35 32.48 16.30
C THR A 367 -11.19 31.44 15.54
N THR A 368 -10.80 31.01 14.33
CA THR A 368 -11.66 30.14 13.50
C THR A 368 -11.02 28.79 13.18
N ASP A 369 -10.99 27.91 14.17
CA ASP A 369 -10.76 26.47 13.96
C ASP A 369 -12.06 25.79 13.51
N SER A 370 -12.03 25.07 12.39
CA SER A 370 -13.14 24.23 11.91
C SER A 370 -12.83 22.76 12.17
N LEU A 371 -13.76 22.06 12.84
CA LEU A 371 -13.64 20.62 13.09
C LEU A 371 -13.93 19.83 11.80
N VAL A 372 -13.00 18.96 11.41
CA VAL A 372 -13.20 18.01 10.31
C VAL A 372 -13.48 16.61 10.84
N PHE A 373 -12.74 16.20 11.88
CA PHE A 373 -12.90 14.91 12.54
C PHE A 373 -12.78 15.06 14.05
N ALA A 374 -13.72 14.49 14.81
CA ALA A 374 -13.82 14.66 16.26
C ALA A 374 -12.81 13.85 17.08
N GLY A 375 -12.11 12.89 16.48
CA GLY A 375 -11.24 11.93 17.18
C GLY A 375 -11.91 10.57 17.39
N SER A 376 -11.14 9.60 17.91
CA SER A 376 -11.64 8.24 18.21
C SER A 376 -11.52 7.92 19.71
N SER A 377 -12.37 7.02 20.20
CA SER A 377 -12.34 6.54 21.60
C SER A 377 -11.11 5.69 21.95
N TYR A 378 -10.19 5.46 21.00
CA TYR A 378 -9.02 4.62 21.18
C TYR A 378 -7.74 5.46 21.17
N GLY A 379 -7.37 5.95 22.35
CA GLY A 379 -6.05 6.37 22.86
C GLY A 379 -5.05 7.21 22.05
N TYR A 380 -5.18 7.41 20.74
CA TYR A 380 -4.07 7.85 19.89
C TYR A 380 -4.50 8.80 18.76
N TYR A 381 -3.60 9.74 18.48
CA TYR A 381 -3.82 10.93 17.66
C TYR A 381 -3.45 10.68 16.20
N PRO A 382 -4.10 11.36 15.23
CA PRO A 382 -3.61 11.36 13.87
C PRO A 382 -2.18 11.93 13.81
N ARG A 383 -1.26 11.15 13.23
CA ARG A 383 0.16 11.55 13.07
C ARG A 383 0.48 12.09 11.69
N PHE A 384 -0.51 12.04 10.81
CA PHE A 384 -0.43 12.52 9.45
C PHE A 384 -1.76 13.14 9.05
N VAL A 385 -1.70 14.24 8.30
CA VAL A 385 -2.85 14.84 7.63
C VAL A 385 -2.38 15.41 6.30
N ASP A 386 -3.21 15.28 5.27
CA ASP A 386 -2.96 15.87 3.96
C ASP A 386 -4.27 16.22 3.26
N TRP A 387 -4.19 17.09 2.27
CA TRP A 387 -5.34 17.66 1.57
C TRP A 387 -5.57 17.01 0.22
N SER A 388 -6.85 16.87 -0.15
CA SER A 388 -7.20 16.61 -1.55
C SER A 388 -6.71 17.77 -2.43
N PRO A 389 -6.44 17.55 -3.73
CA PRO A 389 -5.99 18.62 -4.62
C PRO A 389 -6.98 19.80 -4.73
N GLY A 390 -8.28 19.52 -4.54
CA GLY A 390 -9.35 20.53 -4.48
C GLY A 390 -9.53 21.22 -3.12
N ALA A 391 -8.76 20.82 -2.10
CA ALA A 391 -8.88 21.26 -0.70
C ALA A 391 -10.29 21.12 -0.10
N ASP A 392 -11.07 20.16 -0.60
CA ASP A 392 -12.45 19.86 -0.19
C ASP A 392 -12.53 18.66 0.76
N SER A 393 -11.47 17.85 0.85
CA SER A 393 -11.35 16.69 1.73
C SER A 393 -9.96 16.60 2.35
N LEU A 394 -9.87 15.91 3.48
CA LEU A 394 -8.62 15.54 4.14
C LEU A 394 -8.44 14.03 4.14
N VAL A 395 -7.20 13.60 4.02
CA VAL A 395 -6.78 12.23 4.32
C VAL A 395 -5.86 12.24 5.55
N PHE A 396 -6.00 11.25 6.42
CA PHE A 396 -5.22 11.15 7.65
C PHE A 396 -5.13 9.70 8.13
N SER A 397 -4.16 9.41 8.98
CA SER A 397 -4.03 8.10 9.64
C SER A 397 -4.56 8.15 11.07
N LEU A 398 -5.19 7.09 11.55
CA LEU A 398 -5.63 6.93 12.94
C LEU A 398 -5.24 5.56 13.47
N ASN A 399 -5.07 5.44 14.79
CA ASN A 399 -5.12 4.13 15.43
C ASN A 399 -6.58 3.67 15.59
N VAL A 400 -6.87 2.43 15.19
CA VAL A 400 -8.21 1.84 15.30
C VAL A 400 -8.05 0.41 15.79
N ASP A 401 -8.78 0.05 16.84
CA ASP A 401 -8.82 -1.30 17.41
C ASP A 401 -7.44 -1.87 17.84
N GLY A 402 -6.51 -1.01 18.27
CA GLY A 402 -5.16 -1.42 18.66
C GLY A 402 -4.15 -1.53 17.51
N HIS A 403 -4.58 -1.24 16.28
CA HIS A 403 -3.73 -1.22 15.09
C HIS A 403 -3.29 0.20 14.74
N TRP A 404 -2.00 0.36 14.47
CA TRP A 404 -1.41 1.65 14.09
C TRP A 404 -1.77 2.02 12.64
N ASP A 405 -2.13 3.30 12.45
CA ASP A 405 -2.26 4.00 11.15
C ASP A 405 -3.22 3.42 10.09
N ALA A 406 -4.49 3.19 10.45
CA ALA A 406 -5.56 3.05 9.47
C ALA A 406 -5.82 4.37 8.72
N SER A 407 -5.95 4.32 7.39
CA SER A 407 -6.15 5.51 6.55
C SER A 407 -7.63 5.89 6.44
N PHE A 408 -7.94 7.17 6.63
CA PHE A 408 -9.28 7.75 6.57
C PHE A 408 -9.34 8.94 5.63
N VAL A 409 -10.50 9.16 5.04
CA VAL A 409 -10.86 10.37 4.30
C VAL A 409 -12.06 11.03 4.95
N ALA A 410 -12.03 12.35 5.13
CA ALA A 410 -13.17 13.12 5.62
C ALA A 410 -13.37 14.40 4.79
N PRO A 411 -14.63 14.75 4.44
CA PRO A 411 -14.93 16.03 3.81
C PRO A 411 -14.60 17.20 4.73
N ARG A 412 -13.93 18.24 4.21
CA ARG A 412 -13.59 19.46 4.95
C ARG A 412 -14.83 20.14 5.51
N ALA A 413 -15.93 20.14 4.76
CA ALA A 413 -17.18 20.80 5.14
C ALA A 413 -17.92 20.11 6.31
N GLY A 414 -17.38 19.01 6.83
CA GLY A 414 -18.03 18.14 7.80
C GLY A 414 -18.75 16.98 7.12
N GLY A 415 -18.73 15.83 7.78
CA GLY A 415 -19.29 14.58 7.25
C GLY A 415 -18.70 13.37 7.97
N ALA A 416 -19.19 12.18 7.64
CA ALA A 416 -18.62 10.94 8.17
C ALA A 416 -17.23 10.69 7.57
N ALA A 417 -16.23 10.49 8.44
CA ALA A 417 -14.94 9.99 8.00
C ALA A 417 -15.11 8.56 7.48
N THR A 418 -14.66 8.32 6.26
CA THR A 418 -14.70 7.00 5.62
C THR A 418 -13.34 6.37 5.69
N ARG A 419 -13.27 5.15 6.22
CA ARG A 419 -12.04 4.36 6.23
C ARG A 419 -11.77 3.85 4.81
N ILE A 420 -10.56 4.08 4.29
CA ILE A 420 -10.21 3.74 2.90
C ILE A 420 -9.23 2.56 2.79
N ALA A 421 -8.49 2.24 3.87
CA ALA A 421 -7.65 1.07 3.94
C ALA A 421 -7.53 0.57 5.40
N ARG A 422 -7.57 -0.74 5.57
CA ARG A 422 -7.12 -1.42 6.80
C ARG A 422 -5.76 -2.04 6.48
N VAL A 423 -4.71 -1.47 7.07
CA VAL A 423 -3.37 -2.05 7.06
C VAL A 423 -3.10 -2.48 8.49
N ALA A 424 -3.14 -3.78 8.74
CA ALA A 424 -2.70 -4.34 9.98
C ALA A 424 -1.32 -4.94 9.73
N GLY A 425 -0.33 -4.42 10.43
CA GLY A 425 0.88 -5.15 10.71
C GLY A 425 0.69 -5.71 12.10
N GLY A 426 0.80 -7.03 12.26
CA GLY A 426 0.89 -7.68 13.55
C GLY A 426 2.18 -7.28 14.27
N GLY A 427 2.29 -6.03 14.71
CA GLY A 427 3.51 -5.46 15.26
C GLY A 427 3.44 -3.94 15.30
N SER A 428 4.03 -3.36 16.34
CA SER A 428 4.12 -1.91 16.55
C SER A 428 4.73 -1.22 15.32
N TYR A 429 4.09 -0.12 14.87
CA TYR A 429 4.55 0.81 13.82
C TYR A 429 4.40 0.34 12.37
N VAL A 430 3.15 0.27 11.89
CA VAL A 430 2.86 0.41 10.46
C VAL A 430 2.58 1.88 10.20
N ASP A 431 3.20 2.50 9.19
CA ASP A 431 2.86 3.87 8.79
C ASP A 431 2.34 3.87 7.35
N THR A 432 1.05 4.12 7.19
CA THR A 432 0.38 4.06 5.88
C THR A 432 0.51 5.34 5.07
N ARG A 433 0.91 6.48 5.70
CA ARG A 433 1.02 7.86 5.15
C ARG A 433 0.22 8.09 3.87
N PRO A 434 -1.11 7.98 3.94
CA PRO A 434 -1.91 8.07 2.76
C PRO A 434 -1.79 9.47 2.16
N ALA A 435 -1.47 9.60 0.88
CA ALA A 435 -1.22 10.89 0.24
C ALA A 435 -2.10 11.07 -0.99
N TRP A 436 -2.59 12.29 -1.22
CA TRP A 436 -3.40 12.56 -2.40
C TRP A 436 -2.56 12.75 -3.66
N THR A 437 -3.15 12.35 -4.78
CA THR A 437 -2.75 12.71 -6.13
C THR A 437 -3.96 13.18 -6.92
N ASP A 438 -3.71 13.66 -8.13
CA ASP A 438 -4.75 13.87 -9.14
C ASP A 438 -5.43 12.57 -9.61
N GLN A 439 -4.80 11.41 -9.42
CA GLN A 439 -5.31 10.10 -9.83
C GLN A 439 -5.96 9.28 -8.71
N GLY A 440 -5.90 9.74 -7.46
CA GLY A 440 -6.40 9.02 -6.30
C GLY A 440 -5.52 9.15 -5.07
N ILE A 441 -5.68 8.22 -4.12
CA ILE A 441 -4.96 8.22 -2.84
C ILE A 441 -3.90 7.12 -2.88
N PHE A 442 -2.65 7.50 -2.71
CA PHE A 442 -1.58 6.55 -2.44
C PHE A 442 -1.63 6.08 -1.00
N PHE A 443 -1.34 4.81 -0.78
CA PHE A 443 -1.09 4.26 0.54
C PHE A 443 -0.15 3.07 0.43
N ASN A 444 0.53 2.75 1.53
CA ASN A 444 1.36 1.56 1.65
C ASN A 444 0.65 0.52 2.54
N THR A 445 0.88 -0.77 2.27
CA THR A 445 0.59 -1.84 3.23
C THR A 445 1.87 -2.52 3.69
N ASP A 446 2.04 -2.66 5.00
CA ASP A 446 3.13 -3.45 5.58
C ASP A 446 2.65 -4.86 5.90
N GLN A 447 3.41 -5.87 5.47
CA GLN A 447 3.21 -7.24 5.91
C GLN A 447 4.28 -7.58 6.95
N PHE A 448 3.91 -7.58 8.23
CA PHE A 448 4.81 -7.92 9.32
C PHE A 448 4.73 -9.41 9.64
N TYR A 449 5.85 -10.14 9.42
CA TYR A 449 6.14 -11.51 9.88
C TYR A 449 5.21 -12.64 9.36
N PRO A 450 5.72 -13.86 9.05
CA PRO A 450 7.11 -14.32 9.06
C PRO A 450 7.86 -14.04 7.74
N SER A 451 7.27 -13.29 6.80
CA SER A 451 7.92 -12.96 5.52
C SER A 451 8.84 -11.74 5.67
N PRO A 452 9.93 -11.62 4.88
CA PRO A 452 10.71 -10.39 4.82
C PRO A 452 9.77 -9.22 4.53
N GLN A 453 9.97 -8.07 5.21
CA GLN A 453 9.07 -6.92 5.10
C GLN A 453 8.87 -6.57 3.61
N ARG A 454 7.66 -6.75 3.10
CA ARG A 454 7.31 -6.37 1.73
C ARG A 454 6.35 -5.20 1.80
N HIS A 455 6.91 -4.00 1.83
CA HIS A 455 6.14 -2.78 1.64
C HIS A 455 5.61 -2.77 0.21
N ARG A 456 4.29 -2.63 0.06
CA ARG A 456 3.60 -2.61 -1.23
C ARG A 456 2.86 -1.29 -1.35
N LEU A 457 3.13 -0.56 -2.42
CA LEU A 457 2.46 0.71 -2.72
C LEU A 457 1.20 0.45 -3.55
N PHE A 458 0.14 1.18 -3.22
CA PHE A 458 -1.14 1.09 -3.88
C PHE A 458 -1.71 2.47 -4.16
N LEU A 459 -2.47 2.57 -5.24
CA LEU A 459 -3.28 3.73 -5.58
C LEU A 459 -4.76 3.34 -5.49
N LEU A 460 -5.50 3.94 -4.55
CA LEU A 460 -6.96 3.92 -4.52
C LEU A 460 -7.48 5.03 -5.44
N ARG A 461 -8.09 4.64 -6.55
CA ARG A 461 -8.66 5.59 -7.51
C ARG A 461 -10.00 6.15 -7.02
N PRO A 462 -10.44 7.31 -7.54
CA PRO A 462 -11.75 7.89 -7.21
C PRO A 462 -12.95 6.97 -7.47
N ASN A 463 -12.84 6.03 -8.41
CA ASN A 463 -13.88 5.02 -8.69
C ASN A 463 -13.88 3.85 -7.69
N GLY A 464 -13.04 3.89 -6.64
CA GLY A 464 -12.91 2.85 -5.63
C GLY A 464 -12.07 1.64 -6.05
N THR A 465 -11.53 1.61 -7.27
CA THR A 465 -10.60 0.55 -7.69
C THR A 465 -9.21 0.79 -7.09
N ILE A 466 -8.52 -0.29 -6.74
CA ILE A 466 -7.15 -0.23 -6.23
C ILE A 466 -6.21 -0.84 -7.26
N VAL A 467 -5.08 -0.18 -7.51
CA VAL A 467 -4.00 -0.73 -8.33
C VAL A 467 -2.70 -0.73 -7.57
N ARG A 468 -2.01 -1.86 -7.65
CA ARG A 468 -0.66 -2.02 -7.12
C ARG A 468 0.34 -1.28 -7.99
N ILE A 469 1.20 -0.53 -7.34
CA ILE A 469 2.35 0.10 -7.96
C ILE A 469 3.50 -0.91 -7.92
N GLY A 470 3.75 -1.50 -9.07
CA GLY A 470 4.78 -2.49 -9.31
C GLY A 470 6.18 -1.88 -9.47
N ARG A 471 7.18 -2.77 -9.53
CA ARG A 471 8.51 -2.46 -10.05
C ARG A 471 8.42 -2.46 -11.58
N ASP A 472 8.98 -1.48 -12.27
CA ASP A 472 8.93 -1.47 -13.75
C ASP A 472 9.86 -2.53 -14.39
N ALA A 473 9.72 -2.73 -15.71
CA ALA A 473 10.42 -3.73 -16.52
C ALA A 473 11.95 -3.56 -16.57
N SER A 474 12.47 -2.40 -16.16
CA SER A 474 13.89 -2.07 -16.06
C SER A 474 14.48 -2.34 -14.66
N GLY A 475 13.68 -2.88 -13.73
CA GLY A 475 14.15 -3.17 -12.38
C GLY A 475 14.37 -1.91 -11.54
N ASN A 476 13.69 -0.79 -11.83
CA ASN A 476 13.92 0.49 -11.14
C ASN A 476 13.29 0.58 -9.73
N VAL A 477 13.01 -0.58 -9.17
CA VAL A 477 12.98 -0.80 -7.74
C VAL A 477 14.03 -1.89 -7.51
N ALA A 478 15.30 -1.50 -7.31
CA ALA A 478 16.42 -2.40 -7.10
C ALA A 478 16.10 -3.53 -6.10
N ALA A 479 16.73 -4.70 -6.27
CA ALA A 479 16.67 -5.78 -5.29
C ALA A 479 17.05 -5.26 -3.88
N GLY A 480 16.28 -5.63 -2.85
CA GLY A 480 16.52 -5.19 -1.45
C GLY A 480 15.85 -3.89 -1.00
N MET A 481 14.67 -3.55 -1.54
CA MET A 481 13.87 -2.42 -1.02
C MET A 481 13.01 -2.83 0.16
N ASP A 482 13.33 -2.28 1.34
CA ASP A 482 12.38 -1.97 2.40
C ASP A 482 12.01 -0.46 2.28
N ARG A 483 10.75 -0.05 2.44
CA ARG A 483 10.28 1.32 2.14
C ARG A 483 9.40 1.86 3.27
N GLN A 484 9.68 3.07 3.75
CA GLN A 484 8.83 3.84 4.66
C GLN A 484 8.37 5.15 4.03
#